data_AF-A0A158CH80-F1
#
_entry.id   AF-A0A158CH80-F1
#
_cell.length_a   1.000
_cell.length_b   1.000
_cell.length_c   1.000
_cell.angle_alpha   90.00
_cell.angle_beta   90.00
_cell.angle_gamma   90.00
#
_symmetry.space_group_name_H-M   'P 1'
#
loop_
_entity.id
_entity.type
_entity.pdbx_description
1 polymer ?
#
loop_
_entity_poly.entity_id
_entity_poly.type
_entity_poly.pdbx_seq_one_letter_code
_entity_poly.pdbx_strand_id
1 'polypeptide(L)'
;MRVFEQLRELEAHIGQPLGVGEWMTVDQTRIDRFADVTDDPQWIHIDPVRAGRGTFGATVAHGFLTLSLLPSLCSSAFRVADTRTAVNYGLNRVRFPAPVQVGQPHSRGVQAARIRAD
;
A
#
# COMPACT_ATOMS: atom_id res chain seq x y z
N MET A 1 1.85 -11.29 12.65
CA MET A 1 0.48 -10.94 12.22
C MET A 1 -0.50 -11.13 13.37
N ARG A 2 -1.28 -10.11 13.71
CA ARG A 2 -2.31 -10.16 14.77
C ARG A 2 -3.62 -10.78 14.26
N VAL A 3 -4.33 -11.53 15.09
CA VAL A 3 -5.64 -12.12 14.74
C VAL A 3 -6.71 -11.56 15.65
N PHE A 4 -7.80 -11.09 15.06
CA PHE A 4 -9.06 -10.80 15.73
C PHE A 4 -10.05 -11.89 15.34
N GLU A 5 -10.67 -12.55 16.32
CA GLU A 5 -11.62 -13.63 16.00
C GLU A 5 -12.92 -13.04 15.47
N GLN A 6 -13.32 -11.87 16.01
CA GLN A 6 -14.55 -11.19 15.63
C GLN A 6 -14.33 -9.73 15.26
N LEU A 7 -15.06 -9.23 14.26
CA LEU A 7 -14.96 -7.84 13.79
C LEU A 7 -15.12 -6.82 14.91
N ARG A 8 -16.04 -7.08 15.85
CA ARG A 8 -16.30 -6.21 17.01
C ARG A 8 -15.07 -5.98 17.90
N GLU A 9 -14.10 -6.89 17.90
CA GLU A 9 -12.88 -6.75 18.70
C GLU A 9 -12.01 -5.56 18.24
N LEU A 10 -12.18 -5.12 16.99
CA LEU A 10 -11.50 -3.95 16.48
C LEU A 10 -11.97 -2.65 17.16
N GLU A 11 -13.20 -2.59 17.71
CA GLU A 11 -13.74 -1.37 18.35
C GLU A 11 -12.88 -0.94 19.54
N ALA A 12 -12.41 -1.90 20.34
CA ALA A 12 -11.52 -1.66 21.48
C ALA A 12 -10.12 -1.16 21.06
N HIS A 13 -9.79 -1.20 19.77
CA HIS A 13 -8.49 -0.83 19.21
C HIS A 13 -8.56 0.44 18.35
N ILE A 14 -9.67 1.16 18.37
CA ILE A 14 -9.78 2.47 17.73
C ILE A 14 -8.69 3.41 18.29
N GLY A 15 -7.95 4.04 17.39
CA GLY A 15 -6.83 4.91 17.75
C GLY A 15 -5.57 4.16 18.18
N GLN A 16 -5.54 2.83 18.13
CA GLN A 16 -4.35 2.04 18.47
C GLN A 16 -3.73 1.38 17.22
N PRO A 17 -2.41 1.19 17.19
CA PRO A 17 -1.76 0.40 16.14
C PRO A 17 -2.33 -1.03 16.11
N LEU A 18 -2.75 -1.50 14.95
CA LEU A 18 -3.20 -2.89 14.75
C LEU A 18 -2.04 -3.82 14.44
N GLY A 19 -0.96 -3.26 13.90
CA GLY A 19 0.26 -3.96 13.55
C GLY A 19 1.07 -3.17 12.52
N VAL A 20 2.25 -3.68 12.22
CA VAL A 20 3.08 -3.19 11.11
C VAL A 20 3.08 -4.29 10.05
N GLY A 21 2.81 -3.91 8.80
CA GLY A 21 2.88 -4.85 7.69
C GLY A 21 4.32 -5.27 7.41
N GLU A 22 4.49 -6.43 6.78
CA GLU A 22 5.80 -6.88 6.34
C GLU A 22 6.42 -5.91 5.34
N TRP A 23 7.75 -5.88 5.32
CA TRP A 23 8.48 -5.13 4.32
C TRP A 23 8.28 -5.76 2.95
N MET A 24 7.92 -4.92 1.97
CA MET A 24 7.75 -5.31 0.58
C MET A 24 8.70 -4.50 -0.29
N THR A 25 9.44 -5.19 -1.16
CA THR A 25 10.20 -4.56 -2.23
C THR A 25 9.30 -4.34 -3.43
N VAL A 26 9.29 -3.12 -3.97
CA VAL A 26 8.61 -2.80 -5.23
C VAL A 26 9.65 -2.83 -6.35
N ASP A 27 9.59 -3.89 -7.16
CA ASP A 27 10.51 -4.10 -8.28
C ASP A 27 9.99 -3.46 -9.59
N GLN A 28 10.86 -3.41 -10.60
CA GLN A 28 10.54 -2.83 -11.89
C GLN A 28 9.38 -3.57 -12.58
N THR A 29 9.36 -4.91 -12.49
CA THR A 29 8.31 -5.74 -13.08
C THR A 29 6.92 -5.36 -12.58
N ARG A 30 6.76 -5.09 -11.27
CA ARG A 30 5.48 -4.64 -10.71
C ARG A 30 5.12 -3.22 -11.18
N ILE A 31 6.10 -2.33 -11.28
CA ILE A 31 5.90 -0.97 -11.79
C ILE A 31 5.44 -1.00 -13.25
N ASP A 32 6.12 -1.77 -14.11
CA ASP A 32 5.80 -1.91 -15.52
C ASP A 32 4.39 -2.50 -15.71
N ARG A 33 4.06 -3.58 -15.01
CA ARG A 33 2.72 -4.16 -15.06
C ARG A 33 1.65 -3.19 -14.60
N PHE A 34 1.94 -2.35 -13.61
CA PHE A 34 0.99 -1.34 -13.17
C PHE A 34 0.79 -0.26 -14.23
N ALA A 35 1.86 0.16 -14.91
CA ALA A 35 1.77 1.07 -16.05
C ALA A 35 0.86 0.48 -17.15
N ASP A 36 1.06 -0.80 -17.49
CA ASP A 36 0.29 -1.48 -18.52
C ASP A 36 -1.21 -1.56 -18.20
N VAL A 37 -1.58 -1.91 -16.96
CA VAL A 37 -3.01 -2.07 -16.58
C VAL A 37 -3.73 -0.76 -16.31
N THR A 38 -2.99 0.34 -16.15
CA THR A 38 -3.56 1.67 -15.87
C THR A 38 -3.38 2.67 -17.00
N ASP A 39 -2.78 2.25 -18.11
CA ASP A 39 -2.44 3.09 -19.26
C ASP A 39 -1.61 4.33 -18.87
N ASP A 40 -0.70 4.18 -17.88
CA ASP A 40 0.22 5.24 -17.43
C ASP A 40 1.70 4.88 -17.74
N PRO A 41 2.13 5.05 -19.00
CA PRO A 41 3.49 4.76 -19.45
C PRO A 41 4.44 5.93 -19.22
N GLN A 42 4.21 6.79 -18.22
CA GLN A 42 5.10 7.91 -17.97
C GLN A 42 6.53 7.42 -17.69
N TRP A 43 7.50 7.98 -18.43
CA TRP A 43 8.89 7.49 -18.47
C TRP A 43 9.60 7.40 -17.10
N ILE A 44 9.17 8.18 -16.11
CA ILE A 44 9.72 8.10 -14.75
C ILE A 44 9.43 6.76 -14.07
N HIS A 45 8.47 6.00 -14.58
CA HIS A 45 8.08 4.69 -14.09
C HIS A 45 8.74 3.56 -14.88
N ILE A 46 8.78 3.66 -16.22
CA ILE A 46 9.06 2.52 -17.11
C ILE A 46 10.38 2.58 -17.89
N ASP A 47 11.12 3.69 -17.83
CA ASP A 47 12.39 3.84 -18.55
C ASP A 47 13.56 4.03 -17.57
N PRO A 48 14.24 2.94 -17.14
CA PRO A 48 15.36 3.00 -16.22
C PRO A 48 16.52 3.87 -16.72
N VAL A 49 16.78 3.90 -18.02
CA VAL A 49 17.91 4.64 -18.59
C VAL A 49 17.64 6.14 -18.52
N ARG A 50 16.44 6.56 -18.91
CA ARG A 50 16.04 7.97 -18.86
C ARG A 50 15.81 8.43 -17.42
N ALA A 51 15.15 7.62 -16.60
CA ALA A 51 14.90 7.90 -15.19
C ALA A 51 16.20 8.02 -14.38
N GLY A 52 17.22 7.20 -14.69
CA GLY A 52 18.56 7.28 -14.10
C GLY A 52 19.27 8.63 -14.32
N ARG A 53 18.91 9.35 -15.38
CA ARG A 53 19.44 10.70 -15.70
C ARG A 53 18.50 11.82 -15.25
N GLY A 54 17.34 11.47 -14.71
CA GLY A 54 16.30 12.40 -14.30
C GLY A 54 16.40 12.81 -12.83
N THR A 55 15.43 13.61 -12.39
CA THR A 55 15.36 14.20 -11.04
C THR A 55 15.47 13.17 -9.90
N PHE A 56 14.95 11.97 -10.10
CA PHE A 56 14.93 10.94 -9.07
C PHE A 56 16.13 9.98 -9.13
N GLY A 57 16.96 10.02 -10.16
CA GLY A 57 18.14 9.15 -10.32
C GLY A 57 17.85 7.65 -10.51
N ALA A 58 16.57 7.25 -10.58
CA ALA A 58 16.08 5.90 -10.85
C ALA A 58 14.60 5.97 -11.23
N THR A 59 14.03 4.87 -11.71
CA THR A 59 12.57 4.75 -11.83
C THR A 59 11.94 4.82 -10.44
N VAL A 60 10.73 5.39 -10.41
CA VAL A 60 9.92 5.51 -9.20
C VAL A 60 8.60 4.78 -9.42
N ALA A 61 8.05 4.15 -8.40
CA ALA A 61 6.73 3.54 -8.48
C ALA A 61 5.64 4.60 -8.66
N HIS A 62 4.55 4.25 -9.34
CA HIS A 62 3.35 5.09 -9.40
C HIS A 62 2.82 5.33 -7.99
N GLY A 63 2.39 6.56 -7.69
CA GLY A 63 1.72 6.86 -6.42
C GLY A 63 0.53 5.92 -6.17
N PHE A 64 -0.28 5.70 -7.21
CA PHE A 64 -1.43 4.79 -7.14
C PHE A 64 -1.05 3.31 -6.98
N LEU A 65 0.09 2.87 -7.51
CA LEU A 65 0.63 1.55 -7.20
C LEU A 65 0.89 1.45 -5.70
N THR A 66 1.63 2.39 -5.10
CA THR A 66 1.93 2.35 -3.65
C THR A 66 0.67 2.35 -2.78
N LEU A 67 -0.37 3.07 -3.21
CA LEU A 67 -1.67 3.10 -2.53
C LEU A 67 -2.42 1.76 -2.67
N SER A 68 -2.38 1.14 -3.85
CA SER A 68 -3.01 -0.16 -4.11
C SER A 68 -2.39 -1.34 -3.35
N LEU A 69 -1.19 -1.15 -2.77
CA LEU A 69 -0.54 -2.16 -1.92
C LEU A 69 -1.10 -2.20 -0.49
N LEU A 70 -1.93 -1.22 -0.09
CA LEU A 70 -2.52 -1.17 1.26
C LEU A 70 -3.23 -2.47 1.66
N PRO A 71 -4.08 -3.12 0.84
CA PRO A 71 -4.72 -4.38 1.21
C PRO A 71 -3.70 -5.48 1.55
N SER A 72 -2.64 -5.63 0.74
CA SER A 72 -1.58 -6.63 0.96
C SER A 72 -0.76 -6.34 2.22
N LEU A 73 -0.45 -5.07 2.49
CA LEU A 73 0.29 -4.67 3.69
C LEU A 73 -0.58 -4.85 4.94
N CYS A 74 -1.86 -4.47 4.89
CA CYS A 74 -2.81 -4.68 5.98
C CYS A 74 -3.00 -6.16 6.31
N SER A 75 -3.14 -7.02 5.29
CA SER A 75 -3.31 -8.46 5.49
C SER A 75 -2.08 -9.12 6.13
N SER A 76 -0.89 -8.56 5.93
CA SER A 76 0.32 -9.03 6.62
C SER A 76 0.40 -8.55 8.08
N ALA A 77 -0.25 -7.43 8.41
CA ALA A 77 -0.28 -6.86 9.75
C ALA A 77 -1.31 -7.56 10.65
N PHE A 78 -2.55 -7.71 10.18
CA PHE A 78 -3.64 -8.32 10.95
C PHE A 78 -4.70 -9.01 10.06
N ARG A 79 -5.51 -9.88 10.66
CA ARG A 79 -6.72 -10.47 10.03
C ARG A 79 -7.91 -10.49 11.00
N VAL A 80 -9.12 -10.53 10.44
CA VAL A 80 -10.39 -10.70 11.18
C VAL A 80 -11.06 -12.00 10.72
N ALA A 81 -11.19 -12.98 11.60
CA ALA A 81 -11.55 -14.35 11.22
C ALA A 81 -13.01 -14.52 10.77
N ASP A 82 -13.95 -13.79 11.37
CA ASP A 82 -15.38 -13.85 11.05
C ASP A 82 -15.80 -13.02 9.82
N THR A 83 -14.85 -12.45 9.06
CA THR A 83 -15.12 -11.69 7.84
C THR A 83 -14.91 -12.54 6.58
N ARG A 84 -15.90 -12.55 5.68
CA ARG A 84 -15.81 -13.26 4.37
C ARG A 84 -15.25 -12.41 3.24
N THR A 85 -15.54 -11.11 3.26
CA THR A 85 -15.17 -10.20 2.18
C THR A 85 -14.92 -8.82 2.77
N ALA A 86 -13.87 -8.16 2.28
CA ALA A 86 -13.57 -6.76 2.58
C ALA A 86 -13.56 -5.98 1.27
N VAL A 87 -14.22 -4.83 1.26
CA VAL A 87 -14.29 -3.95 0.09
C VAL A 87 -13.67 -2.61 0.44
N ASN A 88 -12.91 -2.04 -0.49
CA ASN A 88 -12.44 -0.67 -0.35
C ASN A 88 -13.62 0.29 -0.56
N TYR A 89 -14.16 0.83 0.53
CA TYR A 89 -15.25 1.81 0.49
C TYR A 89 -14.80 3.14 -0.14
N GLY A 90 -13.55 3.54 0.11
CA GLY A 90 -13.02 4.80 -0.36
C GLY A 90 -11.87 5.29 0.50
N LEU A 91 -11.38 6.46 0.13
CA LEU A 91 -10.24 7.10 0.77
C LEU A 91 -10.64 8.52 1.18
N ASN A 92 -10.17 8.95 2.35
CA ASN A 92 -10.28 10.33 2.78
C ASN A 92 -9.12 11.14 2.16
N ARG A 93 -8.15 11.58 2.98
CA ARG A 93 -7.00 12.35 2.52
C ARG A 93 -5.80 11.45 2.22
N VAL A 94 -5.35 11.44 0.96
CA VAL A 94 -4.11 10.77 0.53
C VAL A 94 -3.06 11.80 0.09
N ARG A 95 -1.80 11.57 0.44
CA ARG A 95 -0.64 12.36 0.02
C ARG A 95 0.53 11.43 -0.27
N PHE A 96 1.40 11.83 -1.20
CA PHE A 96 2.64 11.13 -1.54
C PHE A 96 3.82 12.08 -1.32
N PRO A 97 4.31 12.24 -0.07
CA PRO A 97 5.31 13.27 0.25
C PRO A 97 6.70 12.99 -0.35
N ALA A 98 7.01 11.73 -0.63
CA ALA A 98 8.27 11.30 -1.20
C ALA A 98 8.02 10.20 -2.24
N PRO A 99 8.81 10.18 -3.34
CA PRO A 99 8.75 9.12 -4.33
C PRO A 99 9.30 7.81 -3.75
N VAL A 100 8.79 6.69 -4.27
CA VAL A 100 9.25 5.34 -3.95
C VAL A 100 10.14 4.88 -5.09
N GLN A 101 11.46 4.89 -4.90
CA GLN A 101 12.39 4.38 -5.91
C GLN A 101 12.29 2.86 -6.04
N VAL A 102 12.50 2.35 -7.27
CA VAL A 102 12.56 0.92 -7.55
C VAL A 102 13.56 0.21 -6.64
N GLY A 103 13.20 -0.98 -6.15
CA GLY A 103 14.08 -1.81 -5.33
C GLY A 103 14.23 -1.34 -3.87
N GLN A 104 13.73 -0.16 -3.49
CA GLN A 104 13.72 0.23 -2.09
C GLN A 104 12.67 -0.59 -1.31
N PRO A 105 13.03 -1.17 -0.15
CA PRO A 105 12.06 -1.83 0.73
C PRO A 105 11.11 -0.80 1.33
N HIS A 106 9.81 -1.12 1.37
CA HIS A 106 8.79 -0.29 2.00
C HIS A 106 7.96 -1.12 2.97
N SER A 107 7.70 -0.56 4.15
CA SER A 107 6.66 -1.05 5.07
C SER A 107 5.74 0.12 5.46
N ARG A 108 4.55 -0.23 5.96
CA ARG A 108 3.60 0.73 6.51
C ARG A 108 3.07 0.20 7.84
N GLY A 109 3.05 1.06 8.85
CA GLY A 109 2.27 0.84 10.06
C GLY A 109 0.78 1.02 9.76
N VAL A 110 -0.06 0.15 10.32
CA VAL A 110 -1.52 0.22 10.16
C VAL A 110 -2.15 0.53 11.52
N GLN A 111 -3.03 1.54 11.53
CA GLN A 111 -3.77 1.95 12.72
C GLN A 111 -5.26 1.97 12.39
N ALA A 112 -6.08 1.42 13.27
CA ALA A 112 -7.53 1.58 13.16
C ALA A 112 -7.89 3.02 13.49
N ALA A 113 -8.48 3.74 12.53
CA ALA A 113 -8.90 5.11 12.75
C ALA A 113 -10.30 5.19 13.37
N ARG A 114 -11.29 4.49 12.80
CA ARG A 114 -12.68 4.37 13.27
C ARG A 114 -13.32 3.12 12.69
N ILE A 115 -14.27 2.52 13.40
CA ILE A 115 -15.12 1.43 12.91
C ILE A 115 -16.57 1.91 13.04
N ARG A 116 -17.34 1.68 11.99
CA ARG A 116 -18.80 1.82 12.00
C ARG A 116 -19.35 0.50 11.51
N ALA A 117 -20.14 -0.15 12.35
CA ALA A 117 -21.04 -1.20 11.93
C ALA A 117 -22.39 -0.52 11.69
N ASP A 118 -22.94 -0.72 10.50
CA ASP A 118 -24.29 -0.27 10.15
C ASP A 118 -25.32 -1.27 10.72
#